data_AF-A0A966KT56-F1
#
_entry.id   AF-A0A966KT56-F1
#
_cell.length_a   1.000
_cell.length_b   1.000
_cell.length_c   1.000
_cell.angle_alpha   90.00
_cell.angle_beta   90.00
_cell.angle_gamma   90.00
#
_symmetry.space_group_name_H-M   'P 1'
#
loop_
_entity.id
_entity.type
_entity.pdbx_description
1 polymer ?
#
loop_
_entity_poly.entity_id
_entity_poly.type
_entity_poly.pdbx_seq_one_letter_code
_entity_poly.pdbx_strand_id
1 'polypeptide(L)'
;ALDPALPVPLAELDHLRTVTSESFIVPYVAELPHRPDLVAHPGEVEQVLHVPLAELLLPEVFHEEIWSIGGQERAIFFFDIVGDTIWGATAAMLRNLLAIVTGTFDAADRQSPWGPFGGE
;
A
#
# COMPACT_ATOMS: atom_id res chain seq x y z
N ALA A 1 0.29 21.53 -1.06
CA ALA A 1 0.20 20.65 0.13
C ALA A 1 -1.27 20.36 0.41
N LEU A 2 -1.58 19.18 0.96
CA LEU A 2 -2.94 18.84 1.38
C LEU A 2 -3.31 19.65 2.63
N ASP A 3 -4.52 20.21 2.67
CA ASP A 3 -5.05 20.87 3.87
C ASP A 3 -5.26 19.80 4.98
N PRO A 4 -4.61 19.94 6.15
CA PRO A 4 -4.67 18.94 7.22
C PRO A 4 -6.06 18.78 7.84
N ALA A 5 -7.00 19.71 7.61
CA ALA A 5 -8.37 19.58 8.09
C ALA A 5 -9.27 18.70 7.20
N LEU A 6 -8.82 18.35 5.98
CA LEU A 6 -9.63 17.58 5.03
C LEU A 6 -9.71 16.07 5.34
N PRO A 7 -8.60 15.37 5.67
CA PRO A 7 -8.65 13.94 5.91
C PRO A 7 -9.37 13.63 7.22
N VAL A 8 -10.37 12.76 7.16
CA VAL A 8 -11.01 12.16 8.33
C VAL A 8 -10.44 10.75 8.50
N PRO A 9 -9.60 10.48 9.52
CA PRO A 9 -9.07 9.14 9.74
C PRO A 9 -10.19 8.14 9.98
N LEU A 10 -10.18 7.03 9.24
CA LEU A 10 -11.15 5.94 9.36
C LEU A 10 -10.59 4.79 10.18
N ALA A 11 -9.38 4.36 9.84
CA ALA A 11 -8.76 3.19 10.43
C ALA A 11 -7.24 3.22 10.26
N GLU A 12 -6.57 2.45 11.10
CA GLU A 12 -5.19 2.05 10.95
C GLU A 12 -5.17 0.70 10.23
N LEU A 13 -4.29 0.55 9.24
CA LEU A 13 -3.99 -0.74 8.62
C LEU A 13 -2.87 -1.41 9.38
N ASP A 14 -2.66 -2.68 9.09
CA ASP A 14 -1.63 -3.42 9.79
C ASP A 14 -0.22 -2.89 9.48
N HIS A 15 0.63 -2.97 10.51
CA HIS A 15 1.97 -2.43 10.44
C HIS A 15 2.85 -3.27 9.54
N LEU A 16 3.77 -2.59 8.87
CA LEU A 16 4.77 -3.24 8.03
C LEU A 16 6.15 -2.92 8.56
N ARG A 17 7.06 -3.89 8.45
CA ARG A 17 8.47 -3.67 8.74
C ARG A 17 9.25 -3.55 7.44
N THR A 18 10.01 -2.47 7.27
CA THR A 18 10.85 -2.32 6.08
C THR A 18 11.99 -3.33 6.11
N VAL A 19 12.24 -3.95 4.96
CA VAL A 19 13.19 -5.05 4.84
C VAL A 19 14.65 -4.58 5.00
N THR A 20 14.95 -3.34 4.60
CA THR A 20 16.31 -2.80 4.54
C THR A 20 16.74 -2.02 5.78
N SER A 21 15.81 -1.39 6.49
CA SER A 21 16.12 -0.44 7.57
C SER A 21 15.48 -0.79 8.92
N GLU A 22 14.76 -1.92 9.01
CA GLU A 22 14.06 -2.36 10.22
C GLU A 22 13.05 -1.33 10.77
N SER A 23 12.64 -0.39 9.94
CA SER A 23 11.72 0.70 10.31
C SER A 23 10.28 0.19 10.26
N PHE A 24 9.45 0.66 11.19
CA PHE A 24 8.03 0.36 11.21
C PHE A 24 7.25 1.41 10.43
N ILE A 25 6.35 0.93 9.57
CA ILE A 25 5.37 1.73 8.84
C ILE A 25 4.02 1.47 9.50
N VAL A 26 3.35 2.55 9.90
CA VAL A 26 1.99 2.54 10.45
C VAL A 26 1.08 3.22 9.44
N PRO A 27 0.34 2.47 8.61
CA PRO A 27 -0.51 3.04 7.58
C PRO A 27 -1.85 3.48 8.14
N TYR A 28 -2.32 4.65 7.73
CA TYR A 28 -3.67 5.14 8.03
C TYR A 28 -4.50 5.29 6.76
N VAL A 29 -5.77 4.94 6.85
CA VAL A 29 -6.77 5.21 5.82
C VAL A 29 -7.61 6.38 6.27
N ALA A 30 -7.82 7.34 5.39
CA ALA A 30 -8.65 8.50 5.64
C ALA A 30 -9.63 8.73 4.49
N GLU A 31 -10.82 9.20 4.84
CA GLU A 31 -11.81 9.71 3.90
C GLU A 31 -11.54 11.19 3.61
N LEU A 32 -11.75 11.60 2.36
CA LEU A 32 -11.75 13.01 1.97
C LEU A 32 -13.13 13.35 1.40
N PRO A 33 -13.70 14.54 1.71
CA PRO A 33 -15.05 14.91 1.25
C PRO A 33 -15.16 15.04 -0.27
N HIS A 34 -14.03 15.26 -0.96
CA HIS A 34 -13.91 15.26 -2.40
C HIS A 34 -12.44 15.01 -2.78
N ARG A 35 -12.17 14.79 -4.07
CA ARG A 35 -10.80 14.74 -4.58
C ARG A 35 -10.11 16.09 -4.28
N PRO A 36 -8.94 16.12 -3.63
CA PRO A 36 -8.23 17.35 -3.36
C PRO A 36 -7.52 17.86 -4.62
N ASP A 37 -7.43 19.18 -4.78
CA ASP A 37 -6.56 19.80 -5.78
C ASP A 37 -5.12 19.82 -5.25
N LEU A 38 -4.30 18.89 -5.71
CA LEU A 38 -2.92 18.72 -5.27
C LEU A 38 -1.94 19.31 -6.28
N VAL A 39 -0.93 20.01 -5.77
CA VAL A 39 0.23 20.47 -6.54
C VAL A 39 1.47 19.75 -6.01
N ALA A 40 2.15 19.02 -6.90
CA ALA A 40 3.38 18.31 -6.58
C ALA A 40 4.49 19.29 -6.18
N HIS A 41 5.22 18.98 -5.10
CA HIS A 41 6.34 19.79 -4.69
C HIS A 41 7.57 19.45 -5.54
N PRO A 42 8.14 20.38 -6.31
CA PRO A 42 9.12 20.05 -7.35
C PRO A 42 10.46 19.51 -6.82
N GLY A 43 10.76 19.69 -5.53
CA GLY A 43 11.97 19.16 -4.91
C GLY A 43 11.81 17.78 -4.25
N GLU A 44 10.60 17.22 -4.25
CA GLU A 44 10.29 16.01 -3.47
C GLU A 44 9.35 15.04 -4.21
N VAL A 45 8.35 15.56 -4.93
CA VAL A 45 7.30 14.77 -5.57
C VAL A 45 7.33 15.02 -7.07
N GLU A 46 7.63 13.97 -7.83
CA GLU A 46 7.60 14.02 -9.30
C GLU A 46 6.16 14.11 -9.82
N GLN A 47 5.26 13.29 -9.28
CA GLN A 47 3.88 13.22 -9.72
C GLN A 47 2.92 12.82 -8.58
N VAL A 48 1.67 13.29 -8.67
CA VAL A 48 0.57 12.83 -7.82
C VAL A 48 -0.37 12.00 -8.69
N LEU A 49 -0.59 10.75 -8.28
CA LEU A 49 -1.43 9.78 -8.98
C LEU A 49 -2.78 9.60 -8.28
N HIS A 50 -3.85 9.50 -9.08
CA HIS A 50 -5.19 9.15 -8.61
C HIS A 50 -5.65 7.86 -9.29
N VAL A 51 -5.48 6.74 -8.60
CA VAL A 51 -5.82 5.41 -9.12
C VAL A 51 -7.14 4.94 -8.53
N PRO A 52 -8.15 4.59 -9.34
CA PRO A 52 -9.38 3.98 -8.84
C PRO A 52 -9.10 2.62 -8.18
N LEU A 53 -9.73 2.33 -7.03
CA LEU A 53 -9.62 0.99 -6.41
C LEU A 53 -10.05 -0.13 -7.36
N ALA A 54 -11.04 0.14 -8.23
CA ALA A 54 -11.49 -0.82 -9.22
C ALA A 54 -10.40 -1.19 -10.25
N GLU A 55 -9.48 -0.28 -10.57
CA GLU A 55 -8.35 -0.57 -11.46
C GLU A 55 -7.35 -1.51 -10.77
N LEU A 56 -7.06 -1.29 -9.49
CA LEU A 56 -6.18 -2.14 -8.70
C LEU A 56 -6.71 -3.57 -8.50
N LEU A 57 -8.01 -3.80 -8.73
CA LEU A 57 -8.66 -5.10 -8.65
C LEU A 57 -8.67 -5.86 -9.99
N LEU A 58 -8.18 -5.25 -11.07
CA LEU A 58 -8.09 -5.92 -12.36
C LEU A 58 -7.02 -7.02 -12.33
N PRO A 59 -7.33 -8.24 -12.81
CA PRO A 59 -6.38 -9.36 -12.79
C PRO A 59 -5.06 -9.09 -13.51
N GLU A 60 -5.07 -8.26 -14.55
CA GLU A 60 -3.89 -7.88 -15.32
C GLU A 60 -3.02 -6.81 -14.65
N VAL A 61 -3.56 -6.09 -13.66
CA VAL A 61 -2.84 -5.02 -12.96
C VAL A 61 -1.98 -5.60 -11.85
N PHE A 62 -2.47 -6.64 -11.16
CA PHE A 62 -1.76 -7.22 -10.03
C PHE A 62 -0.92 -8.44 -10.42
N HIS A 63 0.33 -8.48 -9.94
CA HIS A 63 1.13 -9.69 -9.94
C HIS A 63 2.03 -9.77 -8.70
N GLU A 64 2.53 -10.98 -8.44
CA GLU A 64 3.41 -11.30 -7.33
C GLU A 64 4.67 -12.00 -7.85
N GLU A 65 5.82 -11.65 -7.29
CA GLU A 65 7.08 -12.33 -7.51
C GLU A 65 7.69 -12.83 -6.20
N ILE A 66 8.38 -13.97 -6.22
CA ILE A 66 9.14 -14.46 -5.06
C ILE A 66 10.60 -14.07 -5.22
N TRP A 67 11.10 -13.20 -4.34
CA TRP A 67 12.48 -12.75 -4.33
C TRP A 67 13.24 -13.33 -3.13
N SER A 68 14.49 -13.75 -3.34
CA SER A 68 15.39 -14.15 -2.26
C SER A 68 16.12 -12.93 -1.69
N ILE A 69 15.65 -12.39 -0.57
CA ILE A 69 16.22 -11.20 0.09
C ILE A 69 16.76 -11.58 1.47
N GLY A 70 18.07 -11.39 1.68
CA GLY A 70 18.71 -11.74 2.95
C GLY A 70 18.66 -13.24 3.27
N GLY A 71 18.63 -14.10 2.24
CA GLY A 71 18.55 -15.55 2.40
C GLY A 71 17.16 -16.08 2.77
N GLN A 72 16.11 -15.26 2.63
CA GLN A 72 14.72 -15.66 2.82
C GLN A 72 13.92 -15.36 1.55
N GLU A 73 13.05 -16.29 1.16
CA GLU A 73 12.09 -16.08 0.08
C GLU A 73 10.96 -15.15 0.54
N ARG A 74 10.66 -14.12 -0.25
CA ARG A 74 9.65 -13.12 0.07
C ARG A 74 8.80 -12.81 -1.15
N ALA A 75 7.49 -12.79 -0.93
CA ALA A 75 6.52 -12.27 -1.89
C ALA A 75 6.67 -10.76 -2.03
N ILE A 76 6.94 -10.29 -3.24
CA ILE A 76 6.93 -8.89 -3.63
C ILE A 76 5.72 -8.66 -4.52
N PHE A 77 4.92 -7.67 -4.14
CA PHE A 77 3.67 -7.34 -4.82
C PHE A 77 3.87 -6.17 -5.77
N PHE A 78 3.20 -6.25 -6.91
CA PHE A 78 3.25 -5.25 -7.97
C PHE A 78 1.84 -4.94 -8.46
N PHE A 79 1.60 -3.65 -8.71
CA PHE A 79 0.43 -3.15 -9.42
C PHE A 79 0.91 -2.33 -10.62
N ASP A 80 0.78 -2.88 -11.82
CA ASP A 80 1.11 -2.21 -13.08
C ASP A 80 -0.08 -1.38 -13.54
N ILE A 81 0.01 -0.09 -13.25
CA ILE A 81 -1.02 0.89 -13.60
C ILE A 81 -0.62 1.62 -14.89
N VAL A 82 -1.52 2.43 -15.41
CA VAL A 82 -1.21 3.22 -16.62
C VAL A 82 -0.09 4.21 -16.33
N GLY A 83 1.09 3.94 -16.89
CA GLY A 83 2.26 4.83 -16.87
C GLY A 83 3.18 4.68 -15.67
N ASP A 84 2.90 3.77 -14.74
CA ASP A 84 3.74 3.55 -13.55
C ASP A 84 3.54 2.13 -12.97
N THR A 85 4.44 1.72 -12.08
CA THR A 85 4.34 0.46 -11.33
C THR A 85 4.42 0.76 -9.84
N ILE A 86 3.38 0.40 -9.09
CA ILE A 86 3.39 0.47 -7.62
C ILE A 86 3.93 -0.85 -7.09
N TRP A 87 5.00 -0.83 -6.29
CA TRP A 87 5.62 -2.04 -5.77
C TRP A 87 6.15 -1.88 -4.33
N GLY A 88 6.62 -2.99 -3.75
CA GLY A 88 7.26 -2.99 -2.44
C GLY A 88 6.30 -2.66 -1.29
N ALA A 89 6.75 -1.81 -0.35
CA ALA A 89 5.97 -1.48 0.85
C ALA A 89 4.61 -0.85 0.52
N THR A 90 4.54 0.01 -0.48
CA THR A 90 3.28 0.62 -0.93
C THR A 90 2.31 -0.41 -1.49
N ALA A 91 2.80 -1.31 -2.34
CA ALA A 91 1.96 -2.40 -2.87
C ALA A 91 1.50 -3.36 -1.75
N ALA A 92 2.34 -3.64 -0.76
CA ALA A 92 1.93 -4.43 0.40
C ALA A 92 0.82 -3.76 1.22
N MET A 93 0.90 -2.44 1.44
CA MET A 93 -0.18 -1.67 2.10
C MET A 93 -1.47 -1.70 1.27
N LEU A 94 -1.38 -1.51 -0.06
CA LEU A 94 -2.54 -1.57 -0.94
C LEU A 94 -3.18 -2.95 -0.96
N ARG A 95 -2.38 -4.02 -1.05
CA ARG A 95 -2.87 -5.41 -0.97
C ARG A 95 -3.64 -5.65 0.33
N ASN A 96 -3.12 -5.18 1.46
CA ASN A 96 -3.81 -5.28 2.75
C ASN A 96 -5.17 -4.56 2.72
N LEU A 97 -5.18 -3.28 2.30
CA LEU A 97 -6.41 -2.52 2.16
C LEU A 97 -7.43 -3.23 1.26
N LEU A 98 -6.99 -3.73 0.09
CA LEU A 98 -7.85 -4.43 -0.87
C LEU A 98 -8.42 -5.73 -0.27
N ALA A 99 -7.62 -6.50 0.45
CA ALA A 99 -8.07 -7.71 1.13
C ALA A 99 -9.16 -7.41 2.19
N ILE A 100 -9.00 -6.32 2.95
CA ILE A 100 -10.00 -5.87 3.93
C ILE A 100 -11.30 -5.45 3.23
N VAL A 101 -11.24 -4.56 2.23
CA VAL A 101 -12.45 -4.01 1.60
C VAL A 101 -13.20 -5.02 0.73
N THR A 102 -12.52 -6.06 0.23
CA THR A 102 -13.15 -7.15 -0.53
C THR A 102 -13.53 -8.35 0.34
N GLY A 103 -13.12 -8.37 1.61
CA GLY A 103 -13.37 -9.48 2.52
C GLY A 103 -12.57 -10.75 2.19
N THR A 104 -11.48 -10.64 1.44
CA THR A 104 -10.59 -11.75 1.07
C THR A 104 -9.37 -11.86 1.99
N PHE A 105 -9.34 -11.13 3.09
CA PHE A 105 -8.28 -11.22 4.10
C PHE A 105 -8.18 -12.64 4.65
N ASP A 106 -7.00 -13.27 4.52
CA ASP A 106 -6.72 -14.58 5.09
C ASP A 106 -5.93 -14.43 6.40
N ALA A 107 -6.23 -15.26 7.40
CA ALA A 107 -5.41 -15.36 8.60
C ALA A 107 -3.96 -15.80 8.29
N ALA A 108 -3.70 -16.42 7.14
CA ALA A 108 -2.36 -16.71 6.63
C ALA A 108 -1.56 -15.42 6.30
N ASP A 109 -2.23 -14.32 5.95
CA ASP A 109 -1.58 -13.03 5.70
C ASP A 109 -0.86 -12.51 6.96
N ARG A 110 -1.30 -12.89 8.18
CA ARG A 110 -0.58 -12.58 9.44
C ARG A 110 0.82 -13.20 9.53
N GLN A 111 1.21 -14.11 8.65
CA GLN A 111 2.58 -14.65 8.59
C GLN A 111 3.36 -14.13 7.37
N SER A 112 2.89 -13.05 6.75
CA SER A 112 3.49 -12.45 5.55
C SER A 112 4.98 -12.15 5.72
N PRO A 113 5.79 -12.33 4.67
CA PRO A 113 7.20 -11.93 4.65
C PRO A 113 7.43 -10.42 4.84
N TRP A 114 6.36 -9.61 4.84
CA TRP A 114 6.35 -8.19 5.22
C TRP A 114 6.22 -7.94 6.74
N GLY A 115 6.10 -9.01 7.53
CA GLY A 115 5.75 -8.98 8.94
C GLY A 115 4.29 -9.40 9.17
N PRO A 116 3.89 -9.66 10.42
CA PRO A 116 2.49 -9.91 10.73
C PRO A 116 1.65 -8.67 10.41
N PHE A 117 0.62 -8.85 9.59
CA PHE A 117 -0.45 -7.86 9.44
C PHE A 117 -1.35 -7.85 10.70
N GLY A 118 -0.78 -7.62 11.87
CA GLY A 118 -1.54 -7.54 13.12
C GLY A 118 -0.64 -7.19 14.28
N GLY A 119 -0.88 -6.03 14.89
CA GLY A 119 -0.36 -5.68 16.20
C GLY A 119 -1.22 -6.30 17.31
N GLU A 120 -0.58 -6.60 18.45
CA GLU A 120 -1.23 -7.04 19.69
C GLU A 120 -2.26 -6.03 20.23
#